data_AF-A0A524KL14-F1
#
_entry.id   AF-A0A524KL14-F1
#
_cell.length_a   1.000
_cell.length_b   1.000
_cell.length_c   1.000
_cell.angle_alpha   90.00
_cell.angle_beta   90.00
_cell.angle_gamma   90.00
#
_symmetry.space_group_name_H-M   'P 1'
#
loop_
_entity.id
_entity.type
_entity.pdbx_description
1 polymer ?
#
loop_
_entity_poly.entity_id
_entity_poly.type
_entity_poly.pdbx_seq_one_letter_code
_entity_poly.pdbx_strand_id
1 'polypeptide(L)'
;MLPRYCLALMLTVGGILSEFVGYEHPTWQMIGIIALGPIWVWVVHMVHAKEGTDFGKALAKGDYWFRFVMIFALPTSVVYHWVTGPLKPFPWIGAKLLIFSFLIFCGFMIRKNLPPFIDGFRMMAGQGVTPESDSKMYDGLMACRPYVWAIWVGVALSAFLGVWKPGA
;
A
#
# COMPACT_ATOMS: atom_id res chain seq x y z
N MET A 1 -0.53 -13.89 -2.30
CA MET A 1 0.26 -13.06 -3.25
C MET A 1 -0.58 -12.02 -3.97
N LEU A 2 -1.77 -12.38 -4.47
CA LEU A 2 -2.66 -11.47 -5.22
C LEU A 2 -2.82 -10.06 -4.61
N PRO A 3 -3.11 -9.89 -3.30
CA PRO A 3 -3.32 -8.54 -2.74
C PRO A 3 -2.06 -7.65 -2.78
N ARG A 4 -0.86 -8.25 -2.76
CA ARG A 4 0.40 -7.50 -2.83
C ARG A 4 0.65 -6.94 -4.23
N TYR A 5 0.28 -7.69 -5.27
CA TYR A 5 0.39 -7.23 -6.65
C TYR A 5 -0.64 -6.15 -6.99
N CYS A 6 -1.88 -6.30 -6.53
CA CYS A 6 -2.92 -5.28 -6.72
C CYS A 6 -2.49 -3.92 -6.19
N LEU A 7 -1.89 -3.88 -4.99
CA LEU A 7 -1.38 -2.63 -4.40
C LEU A 7 -0.28 -2.01 -5.27
N ALA A 8 0.68 -2.82 -5.76
CA ALA A 8 1.79 -2.33 -6.58
C ALA A 8 1.31 -1.72 -7.91
N LEU A 9 0.26 -2.29 -8.51
CA LEU A 9 -0.28 -1.84 -9.79
C LEU A 9 -1.23 -0.65 -9.67
N MET A 10 -1.85 -0.44 -8.50
CA MET A 10 -2.91 0.55 -8.33
C MET A 10 -2.46 1.98 -8.68
N LEU A 11 -1.22 2.36 -8.34
CA LEU A 11 -0.70 3.69 -8.66
C LEU A 11 -0.42 3.87 -10.15
N THR A 12 0.14 2.86 -10.82
CA THR A 12 0.40 2.89 -12.26
C THR A 12 -0.91 2.95 -13.05
N VAL A 13 -1.86 2.06 -12.74
CA VAL A 13 -3.18 2.05 -13.38
C VAL A 13 -3.91 3.38 -13.12
N GLY A 14 -3.87 3.87 -11.87
CA GLY A 14 -4.50 5.15 -11.51
C GLY A 14 -3.90 6.35 -12.25
N GLY A 15 -2.58 6.42 -12.37
CA GLY A 15 -1.87 7.49 -13.07
C GLY A 15 -2.07 7.48 -14.59
N ILE A 16 -2.17 6.29 -15.20
CA ILE A 16 -2.53 6.19 -16.61
C ILE A 16 -3.98 6.62 -16.82
N LEU A 17 -4.91 6.14 -15.98
CA LEU A 17 -6.33 6.49 -16.08
C LEU A 17 -6.63 7.97 -15.81
N SER A 18 -5.83 8.67 -15.01
CA SER A 18 -6.01 10.11 -14.80
C SER A 18 -5.80 10.93 -16.08
N GLU A 19 -4.92 10.48 -16.96
CA GLU A 19 -4.68 11.11 -18.26
C GLU A 19 -5.92 11.01 -19.17
N PHE A 20 -6.59 9.86 -19.17
CA PHE A 20 -7.85 9.66 -19.91
C PHE A 20 -9.02 10.52 -19.38
N VAL A 21 -8.92 11.05 -18.17
CA VAL A 21 -9.92 11.97 -17.59
C VAL A 21 -9.49 13.44 -17.73
N GLY A 22 -8.38 13.72 -18.41
CA GLY A 22 -7.91 15.07 -18.72
C GLY A 22 -6.88 15.65 -17.74
N TYR A 23 -6.37 14.84 -16.80
CA TYR A 23 -5.23 15.25 -15.97
C TYR A 23 -3.92 14.91 -16.70
N GLU A 24 -3.31 15.92 -17.31
CA GLU A 24 -2.09 15.73 -18.08
C GLU A 24 -0.87 15.53 -17.18
N HIS A 25 -0.04 14.56 -17.56
CA HIS A 25 1.24 14.31 -16.92
C HIS A 25 2.37 14.77 -17.85
N PRO A 26 3.41 15.45 -17.32
CA PRO A 26 4.67 15.61 -18.05
C PRO A 26 5.22 14.24 -18.50
N THR A 27 5.85 14.19 -19.67
CA THR A 27 6.32 12.92 -20.28
C THR A 27 7.22 12.12 -19.34
N TRP A 28 8.11 12.78 -18.60
CA TRP A 28 8.99 12.11 -17.64
C TRP A 28 8.22 11.46 -16.48
N GLN A 29 7.12 12.09 -16.04
CA GLN A 29 6.26 11.55 -14.99
C GLN A 29 5.49 10.34 -15.51
N MET A 30 4.99 10.40 -16.74
CA MET A 30 4.31 9.27 -17.39
C MET A 30 5.24 8.06 -17.56
N ILE A 31 6.47 8.27 -18.02
CA ILE A 31 7.49 7.21 -18.10
C ILE A 31 7.70 6.58 -16.71
N GLY A 32 7.80 7.41 -15.66
CA GLY A 32 7.90 6.94 -14.29
C GLY A 32 6.70 6.11 -13.83
N ILE A 33 5.47 6.57 -14.11
CA ILE A 33 4.22 5.88 -13.76
C ILE A 33 4.16 4.50 -14.44
N ILE A 34 4.46 4.43 -15.74
CA ILE A 34 4.44 3.19 -16.52
C ILE A 34 5.50 2.21 -16.02
N ALA A 35 6.72 2.69 -15.76
CA ALA A 35 7.81 1.85 -15.28
C ALA A 35 7.58 1.34 -13.85
N LEU A 36 6.94 2.14 -13.00
CA LEU A 36 6.75 1.82 -11.58
C LEU A 36 6.01 0.51 -11.36
N GLY A 37 4.95 0.24 -12.12
CA GLY A 37 4.09 -0.93 -11.93
C GLY A 37 4.84 -2.25 -12.13
N PRO A 38 5.42 -2.49 -13.32
CA PRO A 38 6.23 -3.68 -13.59
C PRO A 38 7.41 -3.84 -12.64
N ILE A 39 8.15 -2.75 -12.36
CA ILE A 39 9.31 -2.79 -11.45
C ILE A 39 8.86 -3.19 -10.04
N TRP A 40 7.79 -2.58 -9.53
CA TRP A 40 7.33 -2.85 -8.17
C TRP A 40 6.75 -4.27 -8.04
N VAL A 41 6.00 -4.74 -9.04
CA VAL A 41 5.54 -6.14 -9.09
C VAL A 41 6.72 -7.11 -9.10
N TRP A 42 7.76 -6.84 -9.91
CA TRP A 42 8.96 -7.65 -9.95
C TRP A 42 9.66 -7.70 -8.58
N VAL A 43 9.83 -6.55 -7.90
CA VAL A 43 10.41 -6.50 -6.55
C VAL A 43 9.59 -7.35 -5.57
N VAL A 44 8.27 -7.15 -5.52
CA VAL A 44 7.38 -7.88 -4.61
C VAL A 44 7.40 -9.39 -4.89
N HIS A 45 7.47 -9.78 -6.16
CA HIS A 45 7.60 -11.17 -6.57
C HIS A 45 8.93 -11.77 -6.09
N MET A 46 10.04 -11.08 -6.36
CA MET A 46 11.38 -11.55 -6.00
C MET A 46 11.60 -11.65 -4.49
N VAL A 47 11.01 -10.75 -3.70
CA VAL A 47 11.02 -10.85 -2.23
C VAL A 47 10.47 -12.18 -1.74
N HIS A 48 9.42 -12.69 -2.38
CA HIS A 48 8.84 -13.99 -2.03
C HIS A 48 9.60 -15.16 -2.67
N ALA A 49 9.93 -15.07 -3.96
CA ALA A 49 10.61 -16.15 -4.68
C ALA A 49 12.03 -16.43 -4.15
N LYS A 50 12.66 -15.45 -3.50
CA LYS A 50 14.01 -15.54 -2.92
C LYS A 50 13.99 -15.40 -1.39
N GLU A 51 12.88 -15.76 -0.75
CA GLU A 51 12.73 -15.76 0.71
C GLU A 51 13.83 -16.61 1.38
N GLY A 52 14.41 -16.11 2.47
CA GLY A 52 15.53 -16.75 3.18
C GLY A 52 16.93 -16.39 2.67
N THR A 53 17.07 -15.88 1.43
CA THR A 53 18.36 -15.42 0.90
C THR A 53 18.69 -13.98 1.30
N ASP A 54 19.97 -13.60 1.29
CA ASP A 54 20.39 -12.23 1.60
C ASP A 54 19.92 -11.22 0.54
N PHE A 55 19.82 -11.65 -0.72
CA PHE A 55 19.22 -10.87 -1.79
C PHE A 55 17.73 -10.57 -1.52
N GLY A 56 16.96 -11.58 -1.12
CA GLY A 56 15.55 -11.40 -0.75
C GLY A 56 15.36 -10.46 0.45
N LYS A 57 16.24 -10.54 1.46
CA LYS A 57 16.24 -9.60 2.60
C LYS A 57 16.56 -8.17 2.19
N ALA A 58 17.55 -7.98 1.32
CA ALA A 58 17.92 -6.66 0.79
C ALA A 58 16.76 -6.04 0.00
N LEU A 59 16.12 -6.81 -0.88
CA LEU A 59 14.92 -6.37 -1.60
C LEU A 59 13.75 -6.04 -0.66
N ALA A 60 13.52 -6.84 0.38
CA ALA A 60 12.46 -6.58 1.35
C ALA A 60 12.70 -5.28 2.12
N LYS A 61 13.96 -4.99 2.49
CA LYS A 61 14.36 -3.73 3.10
C LYS A 61 14.18 -2.54 2.15
N GLY A 62 14.47 -2.74 0.86
CA GLY A 62 14.19 -1.77 -0.20
C GLY A 62 12.70 -1.46 -0.34
N ASP A 63 11.84 -2.48 -0.49
CA ASP A 63 10.38 -2.32 -0.57
C ASP A 63 9.81 -1.64 0.69
N TYR A 64 10.36 -1.95 1.86
CA TYR A 64 9.99 -1.30 3.11
C TYR A 64 10.22 0.22 3.07
N TRP A 65 11.43 0.65 2.70
CA TRP A 65 11.76 2.07 2.58
C TRP A 65 11.00 2.75 1.46
N PHE A 66 10.83 2.07 0.33
CA PHE A 66 10.01 2.57 -0.77
C PHE A 66 8.58 2.88 -0.31
N ARG A 67 7.92 1.95 0.40
CA ARG A 67 6.59 2.18 0.97
C ARG A 67 6.57 3.34 1.95
N PHE A 68 7.59 3.43 2.81
CA PHE A 68 7.71 4.54 3.76
C PHE A 68 7.79 5.88 3.03
N VAL A 69 8.60 5.99 1.98
CA VAL A 69 8.68 7.19 1.13
C VAL A 69 7.32 7.50 0.49
N MET A 70 6.64 6.49 -0.07
CA MET A 70 5.34 6.67 -0.73
C MET A 70 4.25 7.22 0.21
N ILE A 71 4.26 6.85 1.48
CA ILE A 71 3.31 7.35 2.49
C ILE A 71 3.37 8.88 2.61
N PHE A 72 4.55 9.49 2.42
CA PHE A 72 4.73 10.94 2.50
C PHE A 72 4.76 11.62 1.13
N ALA A 73 5.34 10.98 0.12
CA ALA A 73 5.47 11.53 -1.22
C ALA A 73 4.10 11.74 -1.89
N LEU A 74 3.15 10.81 -1.70
CA LEU A 74 1.82 10.91 -2.29
C LEU A 74 1.01 12.09 -1.73
N PRO A 75 0.84 12.27 -0.41
CA PRO A 75 0.17 13.45 0.13
C PRO A 75 0.89 14.76 -0.24
N THR A 76 2.22 14.78 -0.24
CA THR A 76 2.99 15.96 -0.65
C THR A 76 2.71 16.33 -2.10
N SER A 77 2.66 15.34 -3.00
CA SER A 77 2.30 15.53 -4.41
C SER A 77 0.87 16.07 -4.56
N VAL A 78 -0.10 15.50 -3.82
CA VAL A 78 -1.49 15.98 -3.82
C VAL A 78 -1.55 17.45 -3.37
N VAL A 79 -0.90 17.81 -2.27
CA VAL A 79 -0.86 19.20 -1.78
C VAL A 79 -0.22 20.13 -2.81
N TYR A 80 0.90 19.73 -3.41
CA TYR A 80 1.59 20.52 -4.43
C TYR A 80 0.69 20.80 -5.64
N HIS A 81 0.05 19.77 -6.21
CA HIS A 81 -0.84 19.91 -7.36
C HIS A 81 -2.17 20.60 -7.03
N TRP A 82 -2.61 20.53 -5.78
CA TRP A 82 -3.75 21.30 -5.28
C TRP A 82 -3.46 22.80 -5.20
N VAL A 83 -2.30 23.17 -4.67
CA VAL A 83 -1.87 24.57 -4.52
C VAL A 83 -1.57 25.19 -5.89
N THR A 84 -0.87 24.47 -6.77
CA THR A 84 -0.52 24.95 -8.11
C THR A 84 -1.71 25.01 -9.07
N GLY A 85 -2.80 24.28 -8.80
CA GLY A 85 -4.05 24.36 -9.56
C GLY A 85 -4.43 23.16 -10.44
N PRO A 86 -3.51 22.36 -11.03
CA PRO A 86 -3.87 21.26 -11.94
C PRO A 86 -4.84 20.22 -11.36
N LEU A 87 -4.83 20.02 -10.04
CA LEU A 87 -5.70 19.04 -9.37
C LEU A 87 -7.08 19.59 -8.97
N LYS A 88 -7.29 20.92 -9.00
CA LYS A 88 -8.54 21.55 -8.57
C LYS A 88 -9.78 21.08 -9.36
N PRO A 89 -9.71 20.87 -10.69
CA PRO A 89 -10.85 20.32 -11.44
C PRO A 89 -11.13 18.84 -11.14
N PHE A 90 -10.23 18.14 -10.45
CA PHE A 90 -10.31 16.71 -10.20
C PHE A 90 -10.12 16.35 -8.72
N PRO A 91 -10.92 16.93 -7.80
CA PRO A 91 -10.72 16.74 -6.36
C PRO A 91 -10.88 15.28 -5.92
N TRP A 92 -11.70 14.50 -6.64
CA TRP A 92 -11.88 13.06 -6.40
C TRP A 92 -10.62 12.25 -6.71
N ILE A 93 -9.77 12.68 -7.66
CA ILE A 93 -8.46 12.05 -7.94
C ILE A 93 -7.52 12.27 -6.75
N GLY A 94 -7.44 13.52 -6.27
CA GLY A 94 -6.65 13.86 -5.09
C GLY A 94 -7.08 13.06 -3.86
N ALA A 95 -8.39 12.97 -3.60
CA ALA A 95 -8.93 12.17 -2.50
C ALA A 95 -8.55 10.68 -2.62
N LYS A 96 -8.62 10.10 -3.82
CA LYS A 96 -8.19 8.70 -4.05
C LYS A 96 -6.72 8.48 -3.79
N LEU A 97 -5.85 9.42 -4.17
CA LEU A 97 -4.41 9.33 -3.90
C LEU A 97 -4.10 9.41 -2.39
N LEU A 98 -4.82 10.25 -1.65
CA LEU A 98 -4.71 10.31 -0.19
C LEU A 98 -5.17 9.02 0.48
N ILE A 99 -6.33 8.49 0.05
CA ILE A 99 -6.82 7.18 0.52
C ILE A 99 -5.78 6.10 0.21
N PHE A 100 -5.23 6.07 -1.00
CA PHE A 100 -4.22 5.08 -1.39
C PHE A 100 -2.97 5.17 -0.51
N SER A 101 -2.46 6.37 -0.25
CA SER A 101 -1.35 6.57 0.70
C SER A 101 -1.66 6.02 2.09
N PHE A 102 -2.86 6.31 2.59
CA PHE A 102 -3.34 5.79 3.88
C PHE A 102 -3.47 4.26 3.89
N LEU A 103 -3.88 3.63 2.78
CA LEU A 103 -3.92 2.17 2.64
C LEU A 103 -2.51 1.56 2.68
N ILE A 104 -1.51 2.21 2.06
CA ILE A 104 -0.11 1.80 2.16
C ILE A 104 0.34 1.87 3.63
N PHE A 105 0.01 2.95 4.34
CA PHE A 105 0.30 3.11 5.76
C PHE A 105 -0.34 2.01 6.62
N CYS A 106 -1.62 1.69 6.41
CA CYS A 106 -2.29 0.60 7.12
C CYS A 106 -1.58 -0.74 6.88
N GLY A 107 -1.23 -1.05 5.62
CA GLY A 107 -0.48 -2.25 5.28
C GLY A 107 0.94 -2.28 5.87
N PHE A 108 1.56 -1.13 6.09
CA PHE A 108 2.84 -0.99 6.76
C PHE A 108 2.71 -1.27 8.27
N MET A 109 1.69 -0.71 8.92
CA MET A 109 1.42 -0.93 10.34
C MET A 109 1.06 -2.38 10.66
N ILE A 110 0.29 -3.05 9.79
CA ILE A 110 0.02 -4.49 9.94
C ILE A 110 1.34 -5.28 9.97
N ARG A 111 2.27 -5.03 9.05
CA ARG A 111 3.57 -5.73 9.03
C ARG A 111 4.40 -5.45 10.29
N LYS A 112 4.30 -4.24 10.85
CA LYS A 112 4.98 -3.86 12.09
C LYS A 112 4.40 -4.60 13.32
N ASN A 113 3.09 -4.84 13.33
CA ASN A 113 2.37 -5.45 14.47
C ASN A 113 2.20 -6.97 14.35
N LEU A 114 2.58 -7.58 13.21
CA LEU A 114 2.49 -9.02 12.98
C LEU A 114 3.52 -9.91 13.73
N PRO A 115 4.73 -9.45 14.11
CA PRO A 115 5.73 -10.34 14.73
C PRO A 115 5.25 -11.13 15.97
N PRO A 116 4.54 -10.55 16.95
CA PRO A 116 4.02 -11.30 18.09
C PRO A 116 3.15 -12.49 17.70
N PHE A 117 2.32 -12.33 16.65
CA PHE A 117 1.50 -13.41 16.13
C PHE A 117 2.36 -14.54 15.54
N ILE A 118 3.38 -14.19 14.76
CA ILE A 118 4.32 -15.17 14.16
C ILE A 118 5.07 -15.93 15.25
N ASP A 119 5.51 -15.24 16.30
CA ASP A 119 6.23 -15.84 17.41
C ASP A 119 5.32 -16.79 18.21
N GLY A 120 4.09 -16.37 18.54
CA GLY A 120 3.09 -17.24 19.16
C GLY A 120 2.77 -18.48 18.32
N PHE A 121 2.64 -18.31 17.01
CA PHE A 121 2.42 -19.43 16.08
C PHE A 121 3.60 -20.42 16.05
N ARG A 122 4.84 -19.93 16.03
CA ARG A 122 6.05 -20.77 16.10
C ARG A 122 6.13 -21.55 17.40
N MET A 123 5.79 -20.91 18.52
CA MET A 123 5.73 -21.58 19.82
C MET A 123 4.70 -22.71 19.81
N MET A 124 3.49 -22.44 19.33
CA MET A 124 2.42 -23.44 19.23
C MET A 124 2.81 -24.62 18.33
N ALA A 125 3.47 -24.34 17.19
CA ALA A 125 3.94 -25.38 16.28
C ALA A 125 5.06 -26.25 16.86
N GLY A 126 5.91 -25.70 17.75
CA GLY A 126 7.05 -26.41 18.34
C GLY A 126 6.74 -27.12 19.65
N GLN A 127 5.92 -26.51 20.52
CA GLN A 127 5.69 -26.96 21.91
C GLN A 127 4.24 -27.40 22.17
N GLY A 128 3.36 -27.28 21.18
CA GLY A 128 1.92 -27.46 21.35
C GLY A 128 1.22 -26.21 21.88
N VAL A 129 -0.10 -26.31 22.06
CA VAL A 129 -0.93 -25.17 22.50
C VAL A 129 -0.61 -24.83 23.96
N THR A 130 -0.20 -23.59 24.21
CA THR A 130 0.09 -23.06 25.54
C THR A 130 -0.67 -21.74 25.77
N PRO A 131 -0.97 -21.37 27.03
CA PRO A 131 -1.56 -20.06 27.32
C PRO A 131 -0.71 -18.89 26.80
N GLU A 132 0.61 -19.05 26.77
CA GLU A 132 1.54 -18.03 26.28
C GLU A 132 1.48 -17.88 24.75
N SER A 133 1.43 -19.00 24.01
CA SER A 133 1.29 -18.95 22.54
C SER A 133 -0.04 -18.31 22.13
N ASP A 134 -1.12 -18.65 22.85
CA ASP A 134 -2.46 -18.11 22.59
C ASP A 134 -2.52 -16.61 22.86
N SER A 135 -1.94 -16.13 23.97
CA SER A 135 -1.87 -14.70 24.26
C SER A 135 -1.13 -13.93 23.18
N LYS A 136 0.06 -14.40 22.76
CA LYS A 136 0.86 -13.75 21.71
C LYS A 136 0.13 -13.70 20.37
N MET A 137 -0.56 -14.78 20.01
CA MET A 137 -1.40 -14.82 18.80
C MET A 137 -2.58 -13.86 18.91
N TYR A 138 -3.26 -13.82 20.04
CA TYR A 138 -4.38 -12.90 20.29
C TYR A 138 -3.94 -11.43 20.20
N ASP A 139 -2.87 -11.07 20.89
CA ASP A 139 -2.36 -9.69 20.94
C ASP A 139 -1.94 -9.21 19.55
N GLY A 140 -1.23 -10.04 18.78
CA GLY A 140 -0.85 -9.73 17.41
C GLY A 140 -2.06 -9.54 16.47
N LEU A 141 -3.10 -10.37 16.60
CA LEU A 141 -4.34 -10.23 15.84
C LEU A 141 -5.08 -8.93 16.20
N MET A 142 -5.23 -8.65 17.50
CA MET A 142 -5.92 -7.45 17.97
C MET A 142 -5.19 -6.17 17.55
N ALA A 143 -3.87 -6.17 17.55
CA ALA A 143 -3.07 -5.04 17.07
C ALA A 143 -3.20 -4.80 15.56
N CYS A 144 -3.42 -5.85 14.75
CA CYS A 144 -3.58 -5.72 13.29
C CYS A 144 -5.01 -5.34 12.88
N ARG A 145 -6.01 -5.76 13.66
CA ARG A 145 -7.44 -5.67 13.31
C ARG A 145 -7.92 -4.26 12.94
N PRO A 146 -7.60 -3.17 13.68
CA PRO A 146 -8.04 -1.81 13.31
C PRO A 146 -7.59 -1.39 11.91
N TYR A 147 -6.37 -1.74 11.51
CA TYR A 147 -5.83 -1.41 10.20
C TYR A 147 -6.50 -2.20 9.07
N VAL A 148 -6.93 -3.44 9.34
CA VAL A 148 -7.69 -4.23 8.38
C VAL A 148 -9.07 -3.59 8.13
N TRP A 149 -9.76 -3.16 9.18
CA TRP A 149 -11.02 -2.44 9.05
C TRP A 149 -10.84 -1.12 8.29
N ALA A 150 -9.78 -0.37 8.62
CA ALA A 150 -9.44 0.86 7.91
C ALA A 150 -9.18 0.63 6.42
N ILE A 151 -8.55 -0.50 6.04
CA ILE A 151 -8.36 -0.88 4.64
C ILE A 151 -9.70 -1.10 3.94
N TRP A 152 -10.61 -1.86 4.55
CA TRP A 152 -11.93 -2.11 3.96
C TRP A 152 -12.73 -0.82 3.75
N VAL A 153 -12.75 0.06 4.76
CA VAL A 153 -13.40 1.37 4.64
C VAL A 153 -12.75 2.21 3.54
N GLY A 154 -11.41 2.29 3.50
CA GLY A 154 -10.70 3.05 2.49
C GLY A 154 -10.94 2.53 1.06
N VAL A 155 -10.94 1.21 0.85
CA VAL A 155 -11.24 0.62 -0.46
C VAL A 155 -12.68 0.92 -0.88
N ALA A 156 -13.65 0.78 0.03
CA ALA A 156 -15.06 1.10 -0.26
C ALA A 156 -15.25 2.59 -0.62
N LEU A 157 -14.62 3.50 0.14
CA LEU A 157 -14.63 4.93 -0.15
C LEU A 157 -13.98 5.26 -1.50
N SER A 158 -12.84 4.63 -1.80
CA SER A 158 -12.16 4.81 -3.09
C SER A 158 -13.03 4.33 -4.26
N ALA A 159 -13.73 3.20 -4.10
CA ALA A 159 -14.67 2.69 -5.11
C ALA A 159 -15.85 3.67 -5.30
N PHE A 160 -16.46 4.11 -4.20
CA PHE A 160 -17.56 5.08 -4.21
C PHE A 160 -17.17 6.39 -4.92
N LEU A 161 -16.02 6.97 -4.58
CA LEU A 161 -15.49 8.17 -5.23
C LEU A 161 -15.25 7.98 -6.73
N GLY A 162 -14.96 6.76 -7.17
CA GLY A 162 -14.80 6.43 -8.59
C GLY A 162 -16.09 6.47 -9.40
N VAL A 163 -17.22 6.21 -8.75
CA VAL A 163 -18.55 6.26 -9.37
C VAL A 163 -19.14 7.66 -9.24
N TRP A 164 -19.08 8.24 -8.05
CA TRP A 164 -19.72 9.52 -7.75
C TRP A 164 -18.99 10.72 -8.34
N LYS A 165 -17.65 10.69 -8.39
CA LYS A 165 -16.77 11.74 -8.97
C LYS A 165 -17.19 13.17 -8.60
N PRO A 166 -17.26 13.52 -7.30
CA PRO A 166 -17.69 14.85 -6.88
C PRO A 166 -16.78 15.94 -7.44
N GLY A 167 -17.39 17.03 -7.91
CA GLY A 167 -16.67 18.22 -8.39
C GLY A 167 -15.99 18.08 -9.76
N ALA A 168 -16.30 17.03 -10.52
CA ALA A 168 -15.97 16.87 -11.93
C ALA A 168 -17.21 17.09 -12.81
#